data_AF-A0A443ITU0-F1
#
_entry.id   AF-A0A443ITU0-F1
#
_cell.length_a   1.000
_cell.length_b   1.000
_cell.length_c   1.000
_cell.angle_alpha   90.00
_cell.angle_beta   90.00
_cell.angle_gamma   90.00
#
_symmetry.space_group_name_H-M   'P 1'
#
loop_
_entity.id
_entity.type
_entity.pdbx_description
1 polymer ?
#
loop_
_entity_poly.entity_id
_entity_poly.type
_entity_poly.pdbx_seq_one_letter_code
_entity_poly.pdbx_strand_id
1 'polypeptide(L)'
;MIIRAYNPGTLSLFKLLIISGCILFIYLMGALLPSLFVKKIHPVEVMKEGEISLSKARIIPVKGMLGIEINAIFSRWLRNLLTIFAIGLPSGLLIVFITVSLRLNGVLFTTWLGQYVSMEVKAPHYFSVAMCFLISILTTSEVMWQNIKERNVEISLYKALGWKDRTIQKMVYMEGALLGVPGGILGIVFSIVILHSMYQTIAWDETWIFVLCLIVPVIAGVISAAIPAGKMVKINPSVGLRG
;
A
#
# COMPACT_ATOMS: atom_id res chain seq x y z
N MET A 1 4.47 33.48 15.05
CA MET A 1 3.01 33.69 14.99
C MET A 1 2.18 32.38 14.83
N ILE A 2 2.79 31.18 14.81
CA ILE A 2 2.09 29.89 14.59
C ILE A 2 1.85 29.10 15.89
N ILE A 3 2.42 29.51 17.03
CA ILE A 3 2.45 28.69 18.25
C ILE A 3 1.23 28.94 19.17
N ARG A 4 0.37 29.93 18.90
CA ARG A 4 -0.78 30.26 19.79
C ARG A 4 -2.08 29.50 19.49
N ALA A 5 -2.01 28.35 18.82
CA ALA A 5 -3.20 27.64 18.32
C ALA A 5 -3.44 26.23 18.90
N TYR A 6 -2.67 25.81 19.91
CA TYR A 6 -2.93 24.56 20.63
C TYR A 6 -3.31 24.85 22.07
N ASN A 7 -4.55 25.28 22.26
CA ASN A 7 -5.20 25.32 23.57
C ASN A 7 -6.08 24.06 23.66
N PRO A 8 -5.79 23.09 24.53
CA PRO A 8 -6.50 21.80 24.56
C PRO A 8 -7.97 21.89 25.02
N GLY A 9 -8.45 23.09 25.39
CA GLY A 9 -9.81 23.34 25.89
C GLY A 9 -10.80 24.00 24.92
N THR A 10 -10.43 24.34 23.67
CA THR A 10 -11.37 24.98 22.72
C THR A 10 -11.26 24.39 21.31
N LEU A 11 -11.79 23.17 21.14
CA LEU A 11 -12.24 22.72 19.81
C LEU A 11 -13.34 23.68 19.35
N SER A 12 -12.96 24.69 18.55
CA SER A 12 -13.92 25.61 17.95
C SER A 12 -14.98 24.80 17.20
N LEU A 13 -16.26 25.08 17.47
CA LEU A 13 -17.41 24.41 16.88
C LEU A 13 -17.32 24.39 15.34
N PHE A 14 -16.71 25.42 14.77
CA PHE A 14 -16.41 25.52 13.34
C PHE A 14 -15.46 24.42 12.82
N LYS A 15 -14.39 24.07 13.57
CA LYS A 15 -13.46 23.01 13.18
C LYS A 15 -14.15 21.64 13.20
N LEU A 16 -14.98 21.38 14.22
CA LEU A 16 -15.76 20.14 14.31
C LEU A 16 -16.75 20.01 13.16
N LEU A 17 -17.41 21.11 12.78
CA LEU A 17 -18.37 21.14 11.68
C LEU A 17 -17.67 20.87 10.33
N ILE A 18 -16.49 21.46 10.10
CA ILE A 18 -15.69 21.17 8.90
C ILE A 18 -15.26 19.70 8.85
N ILE A 19 -14.72 19.15 9.95
CA ILE A 19 -14.26 17.76 9.98
C ILE A 19 -15.44 16.81 9.71
N SER A 20 -16.57 17.01 10.39
CA SER A 20 -17.78 16.21 10.18
C SER A 20 -18.30 16.33 8.74
N GLY A 21 -18.30 17.54 8.17
CA GLY A 21 -18.67 17.79 6.79
C GLY A 21 -17.76 17.09 5.78
N CYS A 22 -16.44 17.12 5.99
CA CYS A 22 -15.47 16.42 5.14
C CYS A 22 -15.67 14.90 5.20
N ILE A 23 -15.90 14.33 6.39
CA ILE A 23 -16.15 12.89 6.55
C ILE A 23 -17.42 12.48 5.79
N LEU A 24 -18.51 13.24 5.95
CA LEU A 24 -19.77 13.00 5.26
C LEU A 24 -19.61 13.12 3.74
N PHE A 25 -18.85 14.10 3.26
CA PHE A 25 -18.55 14.27 1.84
C PHE A 25 -17.77 13.09 1.26
N ILE A 26 -16.73 12.61 1.96
CA ILE A 26 -15.93 11.44 1.55
C ILE A 26 -16.83 10.19 1.47
N TYR A 27 -17.71 10.01 2.45
CA TYR A 27 -18.64 8.86 2.47
C TYR A 27 -19.65 8.92 1.31
N LEU A 28 -20.22 10.10 1.06
CA LEU A 28 -21.13 10.31 -0.08
C LEU A 28 -20.42 10.05 -1.40
N MET A 29 -19.23 10.63 -1.63
CA MET A 29 -18.46 10.41 -2.85
C MET A 29 -18.11 8.94 -3.06
N GLY A 30 -17.75 8.22 -1.99
CA GLY A 30 -17.46 6.79 -2.03
C GLY A 30 -18.65 5.94 -2.47
N ALA A 31 -19.88 6.31 -2.08
CA ALA A 31 -21.10 5.60 -2.47
C ALA A 31 -21.64 6.03 -3.85
N LEU A 32 -21.45 7.30 -4.20
CA LEU A 32 -22.04 7.90 -5.40
C LEU A 32 -21.35 7.41 -6.68
N LEU A 33 -20.03 7.22 -6.64
CA LEU A 33 -19.25 6.67 -7.75
C LEU A 33 -19.79 5.29 -8.20
N PRO A 34 -19.81 4.24 -7.35
CA PRO A 34 -20.36 2.93 -7.74
C PRO A 34 -21.83 3.01 -8.15
N SER A 35 -22.64 3.81 -7.44
CA SER A 35 -24.08 3.96 -7.72
C SER A 35 -24.35 4.45 -9.15
N LEU A 36 -23.54 5.38 -9.66
CA LEU A 36 -23.64 5.85 -11.05
C LEU A 36 -23.23 4.79 -12.08
N PHE A 37 -22.23 3.97 -11.77
CA PHE A 37 -21.77 2.91 -12.68
C PHE A 37 -22.72 1.71 -12.73
N VAL A 38 -23.39 1.36 -11.63
CA VAL A 38 -24.36 0.24 -11.59
C VAL A 38 -25.53 0.46 -12.55
N LYS A 39 -25.94 1.72 -12.77
CA LYS A 39 -27.03 2.05 -13.72
C LYS A 39 -26.71 1.66 -15.18
N LYS A 40 -25.44 1.44 -15.52
CA LYS A 40 -25.02 1.11 -16.89
C LYS A 40 -24.94 -0.41 -17.15
N ILE A 41 -25.14 -1.24 -16.13
CA ILE A 41 -25.04 -2.69 -16.26
C ILE A 41 -26.41 -3.23 -16.67
N HIS A 42 -26.54 -3.79 -17.88
CA HIS A 42 -27.79 -4.39 -18.35
C HIS A 42 -27.99 -5.77 -17.67
N PRO A 43 -29.11 -6.01 -16.96
CA PRO A 43 -29.33 -7.25 -16.20
C PRO A 43 -29.23 -8.54 -17.02
N VAL A 44 -29.53 -8.46 -18.32
CA VAL A 44 -29.55 -9.60 -19.25
C VAL A 44 -28.15 -10.10 -19.59
N GLU A 45 -27.13 -9.24 -19.56
CA GLU A 45 -25.73 -9.63 -19.79
C GLU A 45 -25.17 -10.41 -18.59
N VAL A 46 -25.45 -9.93 -17.36
CA VAL A 46 -25.03 -10.60 -16.11
C VAL A 46 -25.71 -11.96 -15.93
N MET A 47 -26.95 -12.12 -16.41
CA MET A 47 -27.66 -13.40 -16.38
C MET A 47 -27.12 -14.43 -17.38
N LYS A 48 -26.51 -14.00 -18.48
CA LYS A 48 -25.87 -14.88 -19.47
C LYS A 48 -24.44 -15.26 -19.09
N GLU A 49 -23.76 -14.45 -18.28
CA GLU A 49 -22.40 -14.71 -17.76
C GLU A 49 -22.30 -15.85 -16.74
N GLY A 50 -23.42 -16.49 -16.36
CA GLY A 50 -23.42 -17.74 -15.59
C GLY A 50 -22.88 -18.95 -16.35
N GLU A 51 -22.72 -18.84 -17.67
CA GLU A 51 -22.11 -19.86 -18.52
C GLU A 51 -20.86 -19.25 -19.17
N ILE A 52 -19.69 -19.78 -18.83
CA ILE A 52 -18.35 -19.47 -19.36
C ILE A 52 -17.87 -18.01 -19.21
N SER A 53 -17.20 -17.74 -18.08
CA SER A 53 -16.20 -16.67 -18.01
C SER A 53 -15.15 -16.86 -19.10
N LEU A 54 -15.22 -16.05 -20.16
CA LEU A 54 -14.23 -16.03 -21.22
C LEU A 54 -12.89 -15.60 -20.62
N SER A 55 -11.99 -16.58 -20.46
CA SER A 55 -10.60 -16.41 -20.06
C SER A 55 -9.97 -15.28 -20.86
N LYS A 56 -9.66 -14.15 -20.19
CA LYS A 56 -8.91 -13.03 -20.76
C LYS A 56 -7.64 -13.54 -21.46
N ALA A 57 -7.34 -13.03 -22.65
CA ALA A 57 -6.19 -13.45 -23.45
C ALA A 57 -4.87 -13.33 -22.65
N ARG A 58 -4.10 -14.41 -22.61
CA ARG A 58 -2.77 -14.47 -21.96
C ARG A 58 -1.75 -13.71 -22.81
N ILE A 59 -1.03 -12.76 -22.20
CA ILE A 59 -0.09 -11.87 -22.91
C ILE A 59 1.35 -12.40 -22.87
N ILE A 60 1.73 -13.25 -21.89
CA ILE A 60 3.12 -13.71 -21.68
C ILE A 60 3.21 -15.24 -21.55
N PRO A 61 4.15 -15.93 -22.22
CA PRO A 61 4.38 -17.37 -22.04
C PRO A 61 5.02 -17.68 -20.68
N VAL A 62 4.44 -18.65 -19.97
CA VAL A 62 4.85 -19.06 -18.62
C VAL A 62 6.04 -20.03 -18.69
N LYS A 63 7.25 -19.59 -18.34
CA LYS A 63 8.45 -20.45 -18.21
C LYS A 63 8.97 -20.63 -16.78
N GLY A 64 8.26 -20.15 -15.76
CA GLY A 64 8.66 -20.32 -14.36
C GLY A 64 7.76 -19.58 -13.36
N MET A 65 7.98 -19.81 -12.05
CA MET A 65 7.16 -19.25 -10.97
C MET A 65 7.18 -17.71 -10.95
N LEU A 66 8.35 -17.09 -11.14
CA LEU A 66 8.49 -15.64 -11.29
C LEU A 66 7.73 -15.07 -12.50
N GLY A 67 7.71 -15.81 -13.62
CA GLY A 67 7.01 -15.38 -14.83
C GLY A 67 5.49 -15.38 -14.66
N ILE A 68 4.94 -16.29 -13.86
CA ILE A 68 3.51 -16.33 -13.52
C ILE A 68 3.12 -15.07 -12.75
N GLU A 69 3.94 -14.67 -11.78
CA GLU A 69 3.66 -13.51 -10.93
C GLU A 69 3.84 -12.18 -11.67
N ILE A 70 4.89 -12.03 -12.48
CA ILE A 70 5.08 -10.82 -13.29
C ILE A 70 3.87 -10.62 -14.23
N ASN A 71 3.41 -11.69 -14.87
CA ASN A 71 2.22 -11.61 -15.73
C ASN A 71 0.96 -11.25 -14.91
N ALA A 72 0.82 -11.80 -13.70
CA ALA A 72 -0.28 -11.44 -12.81
C ALA A 72 -0.27 -9.93 -12.46
N ILE A 73 0.91 -9.38 -12.20
CA ILE A 73 1.06 -7.94 -11.89
C ILE A 73 0.67 -7.08 -13.10
N PHE A 74 1.14 -7.42 -14.30
CA PHE A 74 0.85 -6.61 -15.49
C PHE A 74 -0.61 -6.70 -15.95
N SER A 75 -1.29 -7.83 -15.72
CA SER A 75 -2.69 -8.01 -16.09
C SER A 75 -3.66 -7.02 -15.40
N ARG A 76 -3.23 -6.39 -14.30
CA ARG A 76 -4.03 -5.45 -13.48
C ARG A 76 -3.27 -4.17 -13.13
N TRP A 77 -2.68 -3.56 -14.15
CA TRP A 77 -1.83 -2.38 -14.07
C TRP A 77 -2.35 -1.26 -13.15
N LEU A 78 -3.62 -0.85 -13.29
CA LEU A 78 -4.16 0.28 -12.50
C LEU A 78 -4.20 -0.02 -10.99
N ARG A 79 -4.60 -1.23 -10.60
CA ARG A 79 -4.70 -1.59 -9.18
C ARG A 79 -3.32 -1.80 -8.56
N ASN A 80 -2.39 -2.40 -9.30
CA ASN A 80 -1.03 -2.59 -8.82
C ASN A 80 -0.27 -1.26 -8.73
N LEU A 81 -0.54 -0.29 -9.61
CA LEU A 81 -0.07 1.08 -9.41
C LEU A 81 -0.58 1.67 -8.10
N LEU A 82 -1.87 1.53 -7.79
CA LEU A 82 -2.41 2.01 -6.50
C LEU A 82 -1.69 1.39 -5.30
N THR A 83 -1.33 0.10 -5.35
CA THR A 83 -0.53 -0.54 -4.26
C THR A 83 0.89 0.00 -4.16
N ILE A 84 1.53 0.25 -5.31
CA ILE A 84 2.87 0.84 -5.38
C ILE A 84 2.87 2.23 -4.73
N PHE A 85 1.86 3.05 -5.00
CA PHE A 85 1.69 4.34 -4.32
C PHE A 85 1.35 4.18 -2.84
N ALA A 86 0.46 3.24 -2.50
CA ALA A 86 0.03 3.01 -1.12
C ALA A 86 1.19 2.59 -0.21
N ILE A 87 2.16 1.82 -0.69
CA ILE A 87 3.37 1.45 0.06
C ILE A 87 4.47 2.51 -0.09
N GLY A 88 4.66 3.02 -1.32
CA GLY A 88 5.74 3.93 -1.65
C GLY A 88 5.66 5.26 -0.92
N LEU A 89 4.49 5.88 -0.84
CA LEU A 89 4.34 7.21 -0.22
C LEU A 89 4.60 7.20 1.31
N PRO A 90 3.99 6.31 2.12
CA PRO A 90 4.29 6.25 3.55
C PRO A 90 5.75 5.88 3.83
N SER A 91 6.35 5.00 3.02
CA SER A 91 7.75 4.64 3.18
C SER A 91 8.68 5.81 2.88
N GLY A 92 8.49 6.51 1.76
CA GLY A 92 9.25 7.71 1.44
C GLY A 92 9.10 8.81 2.49
N LEU A 93 7.89 9.00 3.03
CA LEU A 93 7.62 9.94 4.12
C LEU A 93 8.36 9.55 5.40
N LEU A 94 8.37 8.27 5.77
CA LEU A 94 9.09 7.74 6.92
C LEU A 94 10.60 8.02 6.78
N ILE A 95 11.17 7.79 5.59
CA ILE A 95 12.59 8.07 5.33
C ILE A 95 12.88 9.57 5.45
N VAL A 96 12.08 10.43 4.82
CA VAL A 96 12.23 11.89 4.94
C VAL A 96 12.24 12.30 6.41
N PHE A 97 11.30 11.75 7.19
CA PHE A 97 11.19 12.05 8.60
C PHE A 97 12.42 11.60 9.40
N ILE A 98 12.94 10.39 9.15
CA ILE A 98 14.18 9.90 9.77
C ILE A 98 15.36 10.80 9.42
N THR A 99 15.55 11.13 8.13
CA THR A 99 16.68 11.97 7.68
C THR A 99 16.63 13.37 8.30
N VAL A 100 15.45 14.00 8.31
CA VAL A 100 15.27 15.32 8.92
C VAL A 100 15.53 15.25 10.44
N SER A 101 15.03 14.21 11.12
CA SER A 101 15.26 14.02 12.56
C SER A 101 16.74 13.86 12.90
N LEU A 102 17.49 13.07 12.13
CA LEU A 102 18.93 12.89 12.29
C LEU A 102 19.71 14.19 12.08
N ARG A 103 19.37 14.97 11.05
CA ARG A 103 20.04 16.25 10.76
C ARG A 103 19.76 17.29 11.84
N LEU A 104 18.54 17.34 12.36
CA LEU A 104 18.13 18.26 13.41
C LEU A 104 18.81 17.96 14.76
N ASN A 105 19.00 16.67 15.09
CA ASN A 105 19.71 16.25 16.30
C ASN A 105 21.14 16.80 16.37
N GLY A 106 21.86 16.83 15.25
CA GLY A 106 23.23 17.36 15.21
C GLY A 106 23.35 18.87 15.53
N VAL A 107 22.25 19.63 15.42
CA VAL A 107 22.26 21.11 15.54
C VAL A 107 21.54 21.59 16.82
N LEU A 108 20.49 20.91 17.28
CA LEU A 108 19.59 21.40 18.34
C LEU A 108 19.98 21.00 19.77
N PHE A 109 20.74 19.92 19.97
CA PHE A 109 21.07 19.42 21.32
C PHE A 109 22.09 20.27 22.09
N THR A 110 22.64 21.31 21.48
CA THR A 110 23.57 22.24 22.16
C THR A 110 22.86 23.22 23.10
N THR A 111 21.52 23.30 23.08
CA THR A 111 20.74 24.22 23.92
C THR A 111 19.62 23.52 24.68
N TRP A 112 19.38 23.93 25.93
CA TRP A 112 18.31 23.39 26.79
C TRP A 112 16.91 23.58 26.19
N LEU A 113 16.69 24.69 25.45
CA LEU A 113 15.43 24.96 24.74
C LEU A 113 15.23 24.01 23.54
N GLY A 114 16.31 23.64 22.84
CA GLY A 114 16.27 22.70 21.72
C GLY A 114 15.88 21.27 22.15
N GLN A 115 16.29 20.85 23.35
CA GLN A 115 15.91 19.55 23.91
C GLN A 115 14.40 19.46 24.21
N TYR A 116 13.80 20.53 24.76
CA TYR A 116 12.36 20.60 25.02
C TYR A 116 11.54 20.65 23.72
N VAL A 117 11.89 21.54 22.78
CA VAL A 117 11.17 21.70 21.50
C VAL A 117 11.28 20.44 20.63
N SER A 118 12.43 19.75 20.67
CA SER A 118 12.60 18.50 19.94
C SER A 118 11.71 17.37 20.48
N MET A 119 11.40 17.32 21.77
CA MET A 119 10.58 16.24 22.35
C MET A 119 9.09 16.45 22.04
N GLU A 120 8.62 17.70 22.08
CA GLU A 120 7.23 18.06 21.82
C GLU A 120 6.82 17.83 20.35
N VAL A 121 7.68 18.16 19.39
CA VAL A 121 7.37 18.04 17.95
C VAL A 121 7.51 16.60 17.45
N LYS A 122 8.42 15.79 18.01
CA LYS A 122 8.69 14.44 17.51
C LYS A 122 7.55 13.44 17.76
N ALA A 123 6.98 13.44 18.97
CA ALA A 123 5.97 12.45 19.38
C ALA A 123 4.75 12.34 18.44
N PRO A 124 4.04 13.43 18.06
CA PRO A 124 2.87 13.34 17.19
C PRO A 124 3.22 12.89 15.76
N HIS A 125 4.40 13.23 15.25
CA HIS A 125 4.82 12.84 13.92
C HIS A 125 5.19 11.35 13.83
N TYR A 126 5.89 10.79 14.83
CA TYR A 126 6.17 9.35 14.88
C TYR A 126 4.87 8.52 14.91
N PHE A 127 3.88 8.96 15.70
CA PHE A 127 2.59 8.27 15.79
C PHE A 127 1.84 8.29 14.45
N SER A 128 1.82 9.45 13.78
CA SER A 128 1.14 9.61 12.48
C SER A 128 1.78 8.73 11.40
N VAL A 129 3.11 8.72 11.31
CA VAL A 129 3.84 7.88 10.34
C VAL A 129 3.58 6.39 10.61
N ALA A 130 3.61 5.96 11.87
CA ALA A 130 3.29 4.59 12.25
C ALA A 130 1.86 4.21 11.81
N MET A 131 0.88 5.08 12.02
CA MET A 131 -0.50 4.83 11.60
C MET A 131 -0.64 4.76 10.07
N CYS A 132 0.00 5.67 9.33
CA CYS A 132 0.03 5.62 7.87
C CYS A 132 0.63 4.32 7.34
N PHE A 133 1.69 3.82 7.98
CA PHE A 133 2.33 2.57 7.60
C PHE A 133 1.43 1.35 7.89
N LEU A 134 0.74 1.33 9.03
CA LEU A 134 -0.24 0.28 9.34
C LEU A 134 -1.40 0.27 8.33
N ILE A 135 -1.94 1.44 7.99
CA ILE A 135 -3.01 1.57 7.00
C ILE A 135 -2.54 1.09 5.63
N SER A 136 -1.29 1.40 5.25
CA SER A 136 -0.68 0.93 4.00
C SER A 136 -0.62 -0.60 3.91
N ILE A 137 -0.18 -1.27 4.99
CA ILE A 137 -0.11 -2.73 5.07
C ILE A 137 -1.50 -3.34 4.91
N LEU A 138 -2.50 -2.81 5.62
CA LEU A 138 -3.88 -3.29 5.52
C LEU A 138 -4.47 -3.09 4.12
N THR A 139 -4.24 -1.92 3.52
CA THR A 139 -4.71 -1.59 2.17
C THR A 139 -4.10 -2.54 1.15
N THR A 140 -2.81 -2.82 1.25
CA THR A 140 -2.10 -3.74 0.35
C THR A 140 -2.59 -5.17 0.53
N SER A 141 -2.80 -5.60 1.77
CA SER A 141 -3.38 -6.91 2.07
C SER A 141 -4.75 -7.08 1.43
N GLU A 142 -5.61 -6.05 1.48
CA GLU A 142 -6.94 -6.09 0.87
C GLU A 142 -6.86 -6.16 -0.66
N VAL A 143 -5.98 -5.36 -1.27
CA VAL A 143 -5.77 -5.43 -2.72
C VAL A 143 -5.27 -6.82 -3.13
N MET A 144 -4.29 -7.37 -2.42
CA MET A 144 -3.76 -8.69 -2.75
C MET A 144 -4.81 -9.78 -2.55
N TRP A 145 -5.65 -9.67 -1.52
CA TRP A 145 -6.81 -10.54 -1.34
C TRP A 145 -7.76 -10.51 -2.53
N GLN A 146 -8.02 -9.33 -3.10
CA GLN A 146 -8.81 -9.18 -4.33
C GLN A 146 -8.09 -9.78 -5.55
N ASN A 147 -6.78 -9.56 -5.71
CA ASN A 147 -5.95 -10.20 -6.77
C ASN A 147 -6.15 -11.73 -6.75
N ILE A 148 -6.12 -12.30 -5.56
CA ILE A 148 -6.23 -13.75 -5.34
C ILE A 148 -7.63 -14.27 -5.67
N LYS A 149 -8.67 -13.58 -5.19
CA LYS A 149 -10.06 -13.97 -5.47
C LYS A 149 -10.36 -14.00 -6.96
N GLU A 150 -9.86 -13.03 -7.69
CA GLU A 150 -10.10 -12.98 -9.14
C GLU A 150 -9.25 -14.00 -9.92
N ARG A 151 -8.22 -14.59 -9.29
CA ARG A 151 -7.38 -15.67 -9.82
C ARG A 151 -7.71 -17.04 -9.20
N ASN A 152 -8.86 -17.16 -8.54
CA ASN A 152 -9.25 -18.39 -7.84
C ASN A 152 -9.27 -19.62 -8.77
N VAL A 153 -9.73 -19.44 -10.02
CA VAL A 153 -9.74 -20.50 -11.04
C VAL A 153 -8.33 -20.98 -11.38
N GLU A 154 -7.37 -20.05 -11.59
CA GLU A 154 -5.96 -20.38 -11.87
C GLU A 154 -5.32 -21.14 -10.70
N ILE A 155 -5.55 -20.66 -9.47
CA ILE A 155 -5.02 -21.29 -8.26
C ILE A 155 -5.59 -22.69 -8.07
N SER A 156 -6.89 -22.87 -8.36
CA SER A 156 -7.55 -24.17 -8.31
C SER A 156 -7.01 -25.13 -9.36
N LEU A 157 -6.69 -24.65 -10.57
CA LEU A 157 -5.99 -25.43 -11.58
C LEU A 157 -4.59 -25.85 -11.12
N TYR A 158 -3.81 -24.96 -10.50
CA TYR A 158 -2.50 -25.32 -9.94
C TYR A 158 -2.61 -26.41 -8.87
N LYS A 159 -3.61 -26.31 -7.97
CA LYS A 159 -3.88 -27.35 -6.97
C LYS A 159 -4.32 -28.67 -7.61
N ALA A 160 -5.16 -28.64 -8.65
CA ALA A 160 -5.58 -29.83 -9.38
C ALA A 160 -4.41 -30.52 -10.10
N LEU A 161 -3.42 -29.75 -10.56
CA LEU A 161 -2.16 -30.25 -11.13
C LEU A 161 -1.16 -30.76 -10.07
N GLY A 162 -1.54 -30.76 -8.79
CA GLY A 162 -0.72 -31.31 -7.70
C GLY A 162 0.26 -30.33 -7.06
N TRP A 163 0.11 -29.02 -7.25
CA TRP A 163 0.94 -28.04 -6.55
C TRP A 163 0.67 -28.07 -5.04
N LYS A 164 1.75 -28.06 -4.24
CA LYS A 164 1.67 -28.02 -2.78
C LYS A 164 1.21 -26.64 -2.31
N ASP A 165 0.41 -26.60 -1.24
CA ASP A 165 -0.06 -25.35 -0.62
C ASP A 165 1.09 -24.39 -0.26
N ARG A 166 2.23 -24.93 0.18
CA ARG A 166 3.43 -24.12 0.48
C ARG A 166 4.00 -23.41 -0.75
N THR A 167 3.96 -24.04 -1.93
CA THR A 167 4.43 -23.42 -3.18
C THR A 167 3.52 -22.27 -3.57
N ILE A 168 2.21 -22.47 -3.40
CA ILE A 168 1.20 -21.46 -3.65
C ILE A 168 1.33 -20.29 -2.66
N GLN A 169 1.56 -20.55 -1.38
CA GLN A 169 1.83 -19.50 -0.39
C GLN A 169 3.08 -18.70 -0.74
N LYS A 170 4.17 -19.37 -1.14
CA LYS A 170 5.39 -18.68 -1.59
C LYS A 170 5.13 -17.76 -2.78
N MET A 171 4.21 -18.14 -3.67
CA MET A 171 3.82 -17.31 -4.80
C MET A 171 3.23 -15.97 -4.33
N VAL A 172 2.37 -16.02 -3.31
CA VAL A 172 1.74 -14.82 -2.73
C VAL A 172 2.75 -13.92 -2.03
N TYR A 173 3.70 -14.51 -1.29
CA TYR A 173 4.77 -13.74 -0.65
C TYR A 173 5.68 -13.07 -1.68
N MET A 174 5.96 -13.75 -2.79
CA MET A 174 6.80 -13.21 -3.86
C MET A 174 6.07 -12.12 -4.65
N GLU A 175 4.74 -12.23 -4.86
CA GLU A 175 3.91 -11.14 -5.40
C GLU A 175 3.98 -9.89 -4.52
N GLY A 176 3.85 -10.04 -3.19
CA GLY A 176 3.99 -8.94 -2.24
C GLY A 176 5.40 -8.31 -2.25
N ALA A 177 6.45 -9.12 -2.33
CA ALA A 177 7.83 -8.63 -2.43
C ALA A 177 8.08 -7.87 -3.73
N LEU A 178 7.58 -8.40 -4.85
CA LEU A 178 7.69 -7.78 -6.18
C LEU A 178 6.94 -6.46 -6.28
N LEU A 179 5.84 -6.27 -5.54
CA LEU A 179 5.14 -4.99 -5.44
C LEU A 179 5.89 -3.99 -4.53
N GLY A 180 6.59 -4.49 -3.51
CA GLY A 180 7.40 -3.66 -2.61
C GLY A 180 8.60 -3.01 -3.27
N VAL A 181 9.25 -3.67 -4.24
CA VAL A 181 10.42 -3.11 -4.97
C VAL A 181 10.10 -1.81 -5.71
N PRO A 182 9.12 -1.74 -6.63
CA PRO A 182 8.74 -0.49 -7.29
C PRO A 182 8.17 0.53 -6.29
N GLY A 183 7.52 0.07 -5.20
CA GLY A 183 7.11 0.94 -4.09
C GLY A 183 8.31 1.63 -3.43
N GLY A 184 9.39 0.91 -3.16
CA GLY A 184 10.62 1.48 -2.61
C GLY A 184 11.35 2.40 -3.56
N ILE A 185 11.40 2.07 -4.86
CA ILE A 185 11.93 2.98 -5.88
C ILE A 185 11.13 4.29 -5.89
N LEU A 186 9.80 4.22 -5.88
CA LEU A 186 8.93 5.39 -5.79
C LEU A 186 9.18 6.18 -4.50
N GLY A 187 9.32 5.49 -3.37
CA GLY A 187 9.68 6.08 -2.09
C GLY A 187 10.99 6.86 -2.15
N ILE A 188 12.05 6.28 -2.72
CA ILE A 188 13.36 6.92 -2.89
C ILE A 188 13.22 8.20 -3.73
N VAL A 189 12.57 8.11 -4.89
CA VAL A 189 12.35 9.26 -5.78
C VAL A 189 11.61 10.36 -5.03
N PHE A 190 10.54 10.01 -4.31
CA PHE A 190 9.73 10.94 -3.53
C PHE A 190 10.54 11.61 -2.40
N SER A 191 11.32 10.83 -1.65
CA SER A 191 12.18 11.34 -0.59
C SER A 191 13.25 12.30 -1.11
N ILE A 192 13.89 11.96 -2.24
CA ILE A 192 14.92 12.82 -2.86
C ILE A 192 14.29 14.16 -3.28
N VAL A 193 13.12 14.14 -3.92
CA VAL A 193 12.42 15.36 -4.36
C VAL A 193 12.13 16.28 -3.17
N ILE A 194 11.62 15.73 -2.07
CA ILE A 194 11.32 16.51 -0.86
C ILE A 194 12.60 17.05 -0.22
N LEU A 195 13.60 16.20 0.00
CA LEU A 195 14.85 16.59 0.65
C LEU A 195 15.61 17.64 -0.17
N HIS A 196 15.62 17.48 -1.50
CA HIS A 196 16.22 18.45 -2.41
C HIS A 196 15.48 19.80 -2.32
N SER A 197 14.15 19.80 -2.30
CA SER A 197 13.36 21.02 -2.13
C SER A 197 13.65 21.73 -0.79
N MET A 198 13.84 20.98 0.30
CA MET A 198 14.08 21.53 1.63
C MET A 198 15.52 22.04 1.84
N TYR A 199 16.52 21.27 1.45
CA TYR A 199 17.93 21.53 1.78
C TYR A 199 18.76 22.05 0.61
N GLN A 200 18.22 22.09 -0.61
CA GLN A 200 18.89 22.51 -1.86
C GLN A 200 20.21 21.77 -2.15
N THR A 201 20.52 20.74 -1.37
CA THR A 201 21.74 19.93 -1.41
C THR A 201 21.35 18.48 -1.15
N ILE A 202 21.96 17.56 -1.88
CA ILE A 202 21.81 16.13 -1.63
C ILE A 202 23.04 15.70 -0.85
N ALA A 203 22.84 15.40 0.44
CA ALA A 203 23.87 14.80 1.27
C ALA A 203 24.01 13.32 0.88
N TRP A 204 25.03 13.02 0.08
CA TRP A 204 25.37 11.64 -0.32
C TRP A 204 26.01 10.84 0.82
N ASP A 205 26.31 11.48 1.95
CA ASP A 205 26.99 10.86 3.09
C ASP A 205 26.17 9.72 3.74
N GLU A 206 24.85 9.74 3.60
CA GLU A 206 23.93 8.83 4.29
C GLU A 206 23.33 7.75 3.36
N THR A 207 24.17 7.07 2.57
CA THR A 207 23.74 6.06 1.59
C THR A 207 22.91 4.91 2.17
N TRP A 208 23.13 4.55 3.45
CA TRP A 208 22.39 3.49 4.14
C TRP A 208 20.89 3.78 4.27
N ILE A 209 20.48 5.05 4.25
CA ILE A 209 19.07 5.46 4.33
C ILE A 209 18.32 5.06 3.05
N PHE A 210 18.97 5.15 1.88
CA PHE A 210 18.38 4.71 0.61
C PHE A 210 18.21 3.19 0.55
N VAL A 211 19.15 2.44 1.14
CA VAL A 211 19.03 0.98 1.26
C VAL A 211 17.82 0.62 2.14
N LEU A 212 17.64 1.32 3.26
CA LEU A 212 16.44 1.16 4.10
C LEU A 212 15.15 1.50 3.35
N CYS A 213 15.17 2.52 2.49
CA CYS A 213 14.03 2.90 1.66
C CYS A 213 13.61 1.81 0.67
N LEU A 214 14.54 0.94 0.27
CA LEU A 214 14.23 -0.22 -0.57
C LEU A 214 13.72 -1.40 0.28
N ILE A 215 14.34 -1.65 1.42
CA ILE A 215 14.05 -2.83 2.27
C ILE A 215 12.70 -2.69 2.97
N VAL A 216 12.39 -1.52 3.55
CA VAL A 216 11.17 -1.32 4.35
C VAL A 216 9.88 -1.61 3.55
N PRO A 217 9.71 -1.10 2.32
CA PRO A 217 8.58 -1.44 1.44
C PRO A 217 8.46 -2.91 1.08
N VAL A 218 9.59 -3.59 0.83
CA VAL A 218 9.61 -5.03 0.52
C VAL A 218 9.13 -5.83 1.73
N ILE A 219 9.64 -5.52 2.92
CA ILE A 219 9.19 -6.14 4.17
C ILE A 219 7.69 -5.86 4.39
N ALA A 220 7.24 -4.63 4.18
CA ALA A 220 5.82 -4.28 4.30
C ALA A 220 4.94 -5.06 3.31
N GLY A 221 5.38 -5.21 2.07
CA GLY A 221 4.69 -6.02 1.06
C GLY A 221 4.60 -7.50 1.45
N VAL A 222 5.69 -8.08 1.96
CA VAL A 222 5.72 -9.46 2.48
C VAL A 222 4.83 -9.64 3.70
N ILE A 223 4.83 -8.69 4.65
CA ILE A 223 3.95 -8.72 5.82
C ILE A 223 2.49 -8.63 5.39
N SER A 224 2.17 -7.73 4.45
CA SER A 224 0.83 -7.59 3.87
C SER A 224 0.33 -8.88 3.23
N ALA A 225 1.26 -9.70 2.71
CA ALA A 225 0.97 -10.99 2.09
C ALA A 225 0.55 -12.09 3.07
N ALA A 226 0.88 -11.96 4.36
CA ALA A 226 0.68 -13.03 5.33
C ALA A 226 -0.81 -13.39 5.50
N ILE A 227 -1.68 -12.39 5.61
CA ILE A 227 -3.14 -12.57 5.75
C ILE A 227 -3.74 -13.29 4.53
N PRO A 228 -3.55 -12.81 3.29
CA PRO A 228 -4.09 -13.48 2.11
C PRO A 228 -3.47 -14.85 1.86
N ALA A 229 -2.15 -15.03 2.08
CA ALA A 229 -1.47 -16.31 1.89
C ALA A 229 -2.03 -17.41 2.82
N GLY A 230 -2.30 -17.07 4.08
CA GLY A 230 -2.92 -17.99 5.03
C GLY A 230 -4.35 -18.38 4.64
N LYS A 231 -5.13 -17.43 4.11
CA LYS A 231 -6.50 -17.69 3.65
C LYS A 231 -6.54 -18.51 2.34
N MET A 232 -5.56 -18.35 1.45
CA MET A 232 -5.52 -19.04 0.15
C MET A 232 -5.42 -20.57 0.26
N VAL A 233 -4.77 -21.09 1.31
CA VAL A 233 -4.64 -22.54 1.53
C VAL A 233 -6.00 -23.22 1.69
N LYS A 234 -7.00 -22.50 2.22
CA LYS A 234 -8.35 -23.03 2.46
C LYS A 234 -9.23 -23.12 1.21
N ILE A 235 -8.73 -22.67 0.06
CA ILE A 235 -9.47 -22.75 -1.20
C ILE A 235 -9.52 -24.20 -1.69
N ASN A 236 -10.73 -24.73 -1.84
CA ASN A 236 -11.00 -26.08 -2.35
C ASN A 236 -11.00 -26.08 -3.89
N PRO A 237 -10.24 -26.98 -4.56
CA PRO A 237 -10.14 -27.01 -6.02
C PRO A 237 -11.49 -27.24 -6.72
N SER A 238 -12.37 -28.03 -6.11
CA SER A 238 -13.69 -28.36 -6.66
C SER A 238 -14.63 -27.16 -6.73
N VAL A 239 -14.49 -26.18 -5.83
CA VAL A 239 -15.30 -24.98 -5.80
C VAL A 239 -14.78 -23.98 -6.83
N GLY A 240 -13.46 -23.76 -6.89
CA GLY A 240 -12.88 -22.79 -7.83
C GLY A 240 -12.97 -23.19 -9.30
N LEU A 241 -13.22 -24.47 -9.63
CA LEU A 241 -13.47 -24.92 -11.01
C LEU A 241 -14.94 -24.79 -11.45
N ARG A 242 -15.87 -24.55 -10.53
CA ARG A 242 -17.31 -24.46 -10.83
C ARG A 242 -17.80 -23.02 -11.10
N GLY A 243 -16.95 -22.02 -10.95
CA GLY A 243 -17.31 -20.59 -11.05
C GLY A 243 -17.57 -20.00 -9.68
#